data_AF-A0A1P8U8B0-F1
#
_entry.id   AF-A0A1P8U8B0-F1
#
_cell.length_a   1.000
_cell.length_b   1.000
_cell.length_c   1.000
_cell.angle_alpha   90.00
_cell.angle_beta   90.00
_cell.angle_gamma   90.00
#
_symmetry.space_group_name_H-M   'P 1'
#
loop_
_entity.id
_entity.type
_entity.pdbx_description
1 polymer ?
#
loop_
_entity_poly.entity_id
_entity_poly.type
_entity_poly.pdbx_seq_one_letter_code
_entity_poly.pdbx_strand_id
1 'polypeptide(L)'
;MSAGADARGRPRATSRDTIAEAACELFLERGYADTTVAEITRRAGVSRSSFFNYFGSKADVLWGGFDERMDAAVAALTTGAPVREALHRLVDGFAPDALALAITNADAMGIAGDLDDERALRTGRLARAVSDRLAGDGAPRLIADVRAGVAAAAVLAAVWAWASAGTARGDLGGLLDEALAAASVPL
;
A
#
# COMPACT_ATOMS: atom_id res chain seq x y z
N MET A 1 30.82 -40.70 -6.91
CA MET A 1 29.35 -40.89 -7.03
C MET A 1 28.77 -40.65 -5.64
N SER A 2 27.87 -39.72 -5.34
CA SER A 2 27.23 -38.61 -6.02
C SER A 2 26.85 -37.63 -4.90
N ALA A 3 27.20 -36.34 -5.02
CA ALA A 3 26.73 -35.30 -4.11
C ALA A 3 25.44 -34.70 -4.69
N GLY A 4 24.34 -34.79 -3.94
CA GLY A 4 23.01 -34.36 -4.36
C GLY A 4 22.84 -32.85 -4.33
N ALA A 5 22.69 -32.27 -5.53
CA ALA A 5 21.77 -31.20 -5.91
C ALA A 5 21.46 -30.08 -4.89
N ASP A 6 22.36 -29.11 -4.84
CA ASP A 6 22.12 -27.68 -5.12
C ASP A 6 20.65 -27.19 -5.09
N ALA A 7 20.18 -26.78 -3.90
CA ALA A 7 18.96 -26.01 -3.70
C ALA A 7 19.14 -24.56 -4.18
N ARG A 8 19.14 -24.36 -5.51
CA ARG A 8 19.11 -23.03 -6.11
C ARG A 8 17.73 -22.42 -5.96
N GLY A 9 17.60 -21.54 -4.97
CA GLY A 9 16.39 -20.76 -4.71
C GLY A 9 15.90 -20.03 -5.95
N ARG A 10 14.64 -20.29 -6.33
CA ARG A 10 13.90 -19.52 -7.33
C ARG A 10 13.95 -18.03 -6.93
N PRO A 11 14.19 -17.09 -7.86
CA PRO A 11 14.24 -15.66 -7.54
C PRO A 11 12.95 -15.21 -6.82
N ARG A 12 13.10 -14.57 -5.65
CA ARG A 12 11.98 -14.12 -4.81
C ARG A 12 11.00 -13.19 -5.55
N ALA A 13 11.51 -12.35 -6.47
CA ALA A 13 10.70 -11.42 -7.26
C ALA A 13 9.68 -12.13 -8.16
N THR A 14 10.09 -13.20 -8.87
CA THR A 14 9.17 -13.89 -9.80
C THR A 14 7.95 -14.49 -9.12
N SER A 15 8.00 -14.87 -7.85
CA SER A 15 6.85 -15.52 -7.19
C SER A 15 5.78 -14.53 -6.74
N ARG A 16 6.18 -13.36 -6.24
CA ARG A 16 5.25 -12.34 -5.73
C ARG A 16 4.48 -11.67 -6.86
N ASP A 17 5.18 -11.26 -7.91
CA ASP A 17 4.56 -10.58 -9.07
C ASP A 17 3.62 -11.53 -9.82
N THR A 18 3.99 -12.81 -9.98
CA THR A 18 3.10 -13.84 -10.58
C THR A 18 1.80 -14.01 -9.79
N ILE A 19 1.87 -13.99 -8.46
CA ILE A 19 0.67 -14.08 -7.61
C ILE A 19 -0.19 -12.81 -7.77
N ALA A 20 0.46 -11.64 -7.83
CA ALA A 20 -0.24 -10.37 -7.97
C ALA A 20 -0.96 -10.23 -9.31
N GLU A 21 -0.30 -10.61 -10.40
CA GLU A 21 -0.86 -10.66 -11.74
C GLU A 21 -2.07 -11.62 -11.80
N ALA A 22 -1.89 -12.86 -11.33
CA ALA A 22 -2.95 -13.86 -11.27
C ALA A 22 -4.17 -13.41 -10.45
N ALA A 23 -3.95 -12.69 -9.35
CA ALA A 23 -5.03 -12.13 -8.54
C ALA A 23 -5.75 -11.00 -9.29
N CYS A 24 -5.01 -10.07 -9.90
CA CYS A 24 -5.60 -8.97 -10.66
C CYS A 24 -6.46 -9.48 -11.83
N GLU A 25 -5.97 -10.46 -12.58
CA GLU A 25 -6.74 -11.12 -13.65
C GLU A 25 -8.05 -11.72 -13.12
N LEU A 26 -7.98 -12.49 -12.03
CA LEU A 26 -9.16 -13.10 -11.42
C LEU A 26 -10.16 -12.05 -10.93
N PHE A 27 -9.68 -10.97 -10.31
CA PHE A 27 -10.53 -9.89 -9.85
C PHE A 27 -11.24 -9.19 -11.01
N LEU A 28 -10.58 -9.04 -12.17
CA LEU A 28 -11.18 -8.47 -13.37
C LEU A 28 -12.17 -9.44 -14.05
N GLU A 29 -11.86 -10.73 -14.09
CA GLU A 29 -12.71 -11.75 -14.74
C GLU A 29 -14.00 -12.04 -13.96
N ARG A 30 -13.92 -12.07 -12.63
CA ARG A 30 -14.95 -12.68 -11.78
C ARG A 30 -15.43 -11.77 -10.65
N GLY A 31 -14.80 -10.61 -10.47
CA GLY A 31 -15.00 -9.77 -9.30
C GLY A 31 -14.15 -10.24 -8.12
N TYR A 32 -13.82 -9.29 -7.25
CA TYR A 32 -12.97 -9.56 -6.10
C TYR A 32 -13.65 -10.43 -5.06
N ALA A 33 -14.92 -10.16 -4.72
CA ALA A 33 -15.67 -10.90 -3.70
C ALA A 33 -15.72 -12.40 -4.01
N ASP A 34 -15.98 -12.74 -5.27
CA ASP A 34 -16.08 -14.11 -5.77
C ASP A 34 -14.72 -14.79 -6.02
N THR A 35 -13.62 -14.07 -5.86
CA THR A 35 -12.26 -14.62 -5.99
C THR A 35 -11.72 -15.09 -4.65
N THR A 36 -11.25 -16.34 -4.60
CA THR A 36 -10.64 -16.94 -3.40
C THR A 36 -9.12 -17.08 -3.52
N VAL A 37 -8.42 -17.08 -2.37
CA VAL A 37 -6.96 -17.36 -2.32
C VAL A 37 -6.61 -18.70 -2.98
N ALA A 38 -7.49 -19.70 -2.85
CA ALA A 38 -7.29 -21.00 -3.49
C ALA A 38 -7.27 -20.90 -5.02
N GLU A 39 -8.13 -20.07 -5.61
CA GLU A 39 -8.15 -19.85 -7.06
C GLU A 39 -6.94 -19.05 -7.54
N ILE A 40 -6.53 -18.03 -6.78
CA ILE A 40 -5.32 -17.25 -7.05
C ILE A 40 -4.10 -18.18 -7.04
N THR A 41 -3.93 -19.00 -6.00
CA THR A 41 -2.79 -19.92 -5.90
C THR A 41 -2.77 -20.94 -7.04
N ARG A 42 -3.94 -21.46 -7.44
CA ARG A 42 -4.08 -22.37 -8.58
C ARG A 42 -3.70 -21.70 -9.90
N ARG A 43 -4.16 -20.46 -10.13
CA ARG A 43 -3.84 -19.65 -11.32
C ARG A 43 -2.34 -19.35 -11.40
N ALA A 44 -1.75 -18.92 -10.29
CA ALA A 44 -0.33 -18.58 -10.19
C ALA A 44 0.59 -19.80 -10.16
N GLY A 45 0.07 -21.02 -10.05
CA GLY A 45 0.86 -22.24 -9.96
C GLY A 45 1.72 -22.34 -8.70
N VAL A 46 1.25 -21.76 -7.59
CA VAL A 46 1.95 -21.76 -6.29
C VAL A 46 1.15 -22.47 -5.21
N SER A 47 1.80 -22.85 -4.11
CA SER A 47 1.10 -23.40 -2.96
C SER A 47 0.39 -22.31 -2.15
N ARG A 48 -0.64 -22.67 -1.38
CA ARG A 48 -1.29 -21.74 -0.43
C ARG A 48 -0.32 -21.23 0.63
N SER A 49 0.63 -22.06 1.08
CA SER A 49 1.69 -21.62 2.00
C SER A 49 2.59 -20.57 1.34
N SER A 50 2.91 -20.76 0.05
CA SER A 50 3.69 -19.77 -0.72
C SER A 50 2.96 -18.43 -0.82
N PHE A 51 1.64 -18.43 -1.03
CA PHE A 51 0.85 -17.20 -1.01
C PHE A 51 0.97 -16.47 0.33
N PHE A 52 0.72 -17.18 1.44
CA PHE A 52 0.75 -16.57 2.77
C PHE A 52 2.13 -16.13 3.25
N ASN A 53 3.20 -16.59 2.60
CA ASN A 53 4.55 -16.05 2.82
C ASN A 53 4.72 -14.63 2.27
N TYR A 54 3.89 -14.21 1.31
CA TYR A 54 3.96 -12.88 0.69
C TYR A 54 2.77 -11.98 1.07
N PHE A 55 1.58 -12.56 1.25
CA PHE A 55 0.34 -11.83 1.44
C PHE A 55 -0.48 -12.47 2.57
N GLY A 56 -0.85 -11.71 3.60
CA GLY A 56 -1.72 -12.18 4.67
C GLY A 56 -3.18 -12.36 4.22
N SER A 57 -3.59 -11.64 3.19
CA SER A 57 -4.94 -11.68 2.61
C SER A 57 -4.92 -11.50 1.08
N LYS A 58 -6.08 -11.67 0.42
CA LYS A 58 -6.21 -11.30 -1.01
C LYS A 58 -6.21 -9.77 -1.21
N ALA A 59 -6.54 -8.99 -0.18
CA ALA A 59 -6.49 -7.53 -0.23
C ALA A 59 -5.04 -7.04 -0.33
N ASP A 60 -4.14 -7.66 0.43
CA ASP A 60 -2.70 -7.34 0.47
C ASP A 60 -2.04 -7.43 -0.91
N VAL A 61 -2.65 -8.17 -1.83
CA VAL A 61 -2.17 -8.27 -3.21
C VAL A 61 -2.30 -6.95 -3.96
N LEU A 62 -3.40 -6.22 -3.75
CA LEU A 62 -3.63 -4.90 -4.34
C LEU A 62 -2.74 -3.84 -3.69
N TRP A 63 -2.54 -3.97 -2.38
CA TRP A 63 -1.82 -2.98 -1.58
C TRP A 63 -0.33 -3.21 -1.47
N GLY A 64 0.18 -4.36 -1.90
CA GLY A 64 1.53 -4.79 -1.58
C GLY A 64 2.63 -3.81 -1.98
N GLY A 65 2.52 -3.16 -3.15
CA GLY A 65 3.48 -2.14 -3.57
C GLY A 65 3.43 -0.86 -2.72
N PHE A 66 2.24 -0.49 -2.23
CA PHE A 66 2.06 0.61 -1.30
C PHE A 66 2.57 0.24 0.09
N ASP A 67 2.31 -0.99 0.55
CA ASP A 67 2.75 -1.48 1.86
C ASP A 67 4.28 -1.57 1.96
N GLU A 68 4.97 -1.99 0.90
CA GLU A 68 6.44 -1.96 0.85
C GLU A 68 7.00 -0.54 1.01
N ARG A 69 6.38 0.45 0.34
CA ARG A 69 6.76 1.86 0.47
C ARG A 69 6.43 2.40 1.86
N MET A 70 5.30 2.00 2.43
CA MET A 70 4.93 2.34 3.79
C MET A 70 5.93 1.76 4.79
N ASP A 71 6.33 0.51 4.65
CA ASP A 71 7.32 -0.15 5.51
C ASP A 71 8.65 0.61 5.48
N ALA A 72 9.10 1.02 4.30
CA ALA A 72 10.30 1.85 4.15
C ALA A 72 10.16 3.21 4.83
N ALA A 73 9.01 3.88 4.68
CA ALA A 73 8.73 5.15 5.34
C ALA A 73 8.69 5.02 6.88
N VAL A 74 8.03 3.97 7.39
CA VAL A 74 7.98 3.67 8.83
C VAL A 74 9.37 3.36 9.38
N ALA A 75 10.19 2.60 8.63
CA ALA A 75 11.57 2.34 9.01
C ALA A 75 12.40 3.63 9.07
N ALA A 76 12.24 4.54 8.09
CA ALA A 76 12.90 5.83 8.08
C ALA A 76 12.48 6.73 9.27
N LEU A 77 11.18 6.76 9.60
CA LEU A 77 10.69 7.46 10.79
C LEU A 77 11.32 6.89 12.06
N THR A 78 11.41 5.56 12.16
CA THR A 78 12.01 4.88 13.32
C THR A 78 13.50 5.21 13.47
N THR A 79 14.22 5.43 12.37
CA THR A 79 15.63 5.86 12.39
C THR A 79 15.82 7.38 12.52
N GLY A 80 14.74 8.13 12.71
CA GLY A 80 14.78 9.56 13.03
C GLY A 80 14.61 10.50 11.84
N ALA A 81 14.27 10.00 10.65
CA ALA A 81 14.02 10.85 9.49
C ALA A 81 12.91 11.89 9.79
N PRO A 82 12.99 13.10 9.21
CA PRO A 82 11.90 14.08 9.29
C PRO A 82 10.59 13.49 8.72
N VAL A 83 9.46 13.78 9.37
CA VAL A 83 8.14 13.26 8.95
C VAL A 83 7.88 13.56 7.48
N ARG A 84 8.01 14.83 7.07
CA ARG A 84 7.78 15.27 5.68
C ARG A 84 8.58 14.45 4.68
N GLU A 85 9.88 14.24 4.94
CA GLU A 85 10.76 13.46 4.08
C GLU A 85 10.29 12.01 3.93
N ALA A 86 9.88 11.37 5.03
CA ALA A 86 9.36 10.00 5.01
C ALA A 86 8.04 9.90 4.22
N LEU A 87 7.14 10.89 4.34
CA LEU A 87 5.88 10.91 3.58
C LEU A 87 6.12 11.10 2.08
N HIS A 88 7.03 11.98 1.68
CA HIS A 88 7.39 12.13 0.27
C HIS A 88 8.03 10.86 -0.29
N ARG A 89 8.93 10.21 0.46
CA ARG A 89 9.49 8.90 0.03
C ARG A 89 8.44 7.83 -0.18
N LEU A 90 7.36 7.83 0.61
CA LEU A 90 6.27 6.87 0.47
C LEU A 90 5.56 7.02 -0.88
N VAL A 91 5.41 8.24 -1.37
CA VAL A 91 4.75 8.55 -2.64
C VAL A 91 5.70 8.76 -3.82
N ASP A 92 7.02 8.74 -3.58
CA ASP A 92 8.02 8.92 -4.62
C ASP A 92 8.10 7.69 -5.54
N GLY A 93 8.28 7.94 -6.84
CA GLY A 93 8.31 6.90 -7.85
C GLY A 93 7.04 6.02 -7.88
N PHE A 94 5.89 6.55 -7.43
CA PHE A 94 4.62 5.85 -7.52
C PHE A 94 4.25 5.69 -9.00
N ALA A 95 4.39 4.48 -9.51
CA ALA A 95 3.95 4.11 -10.84
C ALA A 95 2.55 3.51 -10.75
N PRO A 96 1.78 3.55 -11.85
CA PRO A 96 0.51 2.84 -11.91
C PRO A 96 0.76 1.36 -11.68
N ASP A 97 0.23 0.85 -10.57
CA ASP A 97 0.34 -0.55 -10.16
C ASP A 97 -1.06 -1.14 -9.93
N ALA A 98 -1.10 -2.33 -9.33
CA ALA A 98 -2.34 -3.01 -8.99
C ALA A 98 -3.29 -2.14 -8.16
N LEU A 99 -2.76 -1.31 -7.25
CA LEU A 99 -3.57 -0.42 -6.41
C LEU A 99 -4.22 0.67 -7.26
N ALA A 100 -3.46 1.32 -8.14
CA ALA A 100 -3.98 2.39 -9.00
C ALA A 100 -5.11 1.88 -9.92
N LEU A 101 -4.92 0.69 -10.50
CA LEU A 101 -5.94 0.03 -11.31
C LEU A 101 -7.17 -0.36 -10.49
N ALA A 102 -6.97 -0.90 -9.28
CA ALA A 102 -8.06 -1.26 -8.38
C ALA A 102 -8.89 -0.04 -7.95
N ILE A 103 -8.24 1.07 -7.58
CA ILE A 103 -8.93 2.32 -7.23
C ILE A 103 -9.72 2.85 -8.43
N THR A 104 -9.12 2.88 -9.62
CA THR A 104 -9.77 3.39 -10.85
C THR A 104 -11.01 2.58 -11.21
N ASN A 105 -10.99 1.26 -10.98
CA ASN A 105 -12.04 0.33 -11.40
C ASN A 105 -12.86 -0.19 -10.21
N ALA A 106 -12.83 0.49 -9.06
CA ALA A 106 -13.36 -0.02 -7.80
C ALA A 106 -14.85 -0.41 -7.91
N ASP A 107 -15.66 0.42 -8.56
CA ASP A 107 -17.09 0.15 -8.77
C ASP A 107 -17.31 -1.01 -9.73
N ALA A 108 -16.55 -1.06 -10.83
CA ALA A 108 -16.66 -2.13 -11.82
C ALA A 108 -16.23 -3.49 -11.26
N MET A 109 -15.24 -3.50 -10.36
CA MET A 109 -14.74 -4.69 -9.67
C MET A 109 -15.56 -5.07 -8.43
N GLY A 110 -16.46 -4.18 -7.98
CA GLY A 110 -17.26 -4.37 -6.77
C GLY A 110 -16.44 -4.36 -5.47
N ILE A 111 -15.39 -3.54 -5.39
CA ILE A 111 -14.43 -3.50 -4.26
C ILE A 111 -14.35 -2.17 -3.51
N ALA A 112 -15.23 -1.21 -3.79
CA ALA A 112 -15.15 0.11 -3.18
C ALA A 112 -15.12 0.03 -1.64
N GLY A 113 -16.00 -0.79 -1.04
CA GLY A 113 -16.04 -0.99 0.42
C GLY A 113 -14.77 -1.65 0.98
N ASP A 114 -14.27 -2.71 0.33
CA ASP A 114 -13.01 -3.35 0.73
C ASP A 114 -11.82 -2.38 0.67
N LEU A 115 -11.74 -1.55 -0.38
CA LEU A 115 -10.69 -0.55 -0.51
C LEU A 115 -10.79 0.53 0.57
N ASP A 116 -12.00 0.94 0.96
CA ASP A 116 -12.21 1.91 2.04
C ASP A 116 -11.79 1.35 3.40
N ASP A 117 -12.13 0.10 3.71
CA ASP A 117 -11.71 -0.58 4.95
C ASP A 117 -10.18 -0.69 5.02
N GLU A 118 -9.55 -1.14 3.93
CA GLU A 118 -8.11 -1.30 3.84
C GLU A 118 -7.36 0.05 3.85
N ARG A 119 -7.98 1.11 3.32
CA ARG A 119 -7.50 2.49 3.43
C ARG A 119 -7.50 2.96 4.88
N ALA A 120 -8.56 2.67 5.62
CA ALA A 120 -8.68 3.06 7.02
C ALA A 120 -7.59 2.39 7.88
N LEU A 121 -7.34 1.10 7.66
CA LEU A 121 -6.27 0.35 8.32
C LEU A 121 -4.89 0.98 8.07
N ARG A 122 -4.60 1.32 6.82
CA ARG A 122 -3.33 1.94 6.40
C ARG A 122 -3.16 3.37 6.90
N THR A 123 -4.24 4.14 6.93
CA THR A 123 -4.27 5.46 7.55
C THR A 123 -3.89 5.36 9.03
N GLY A 124 -4.52 4.43 9.77
CA GLY A 124 -4.21 4.21 11.19
C GLY A 124 -2.76 3.75 11.42
N ARG A 125 -2.26 2.83 10.58
CA ARG A 125 -0.88 2.35 10.64
C ARG A 125 0.15 3.48 10.46
N LEU A 126 -0.02 4.29 9.42
CA LEU A 126 0.87 5.42 9.14
C LEU A 126 0.76 6.49 10.23
N ALA A 127 -0.45 6.83 10.68
CA ALA A 127 -0.68 7.80 11.75
C ALA A 127 0.03 7.37 13.05
N ARG A 128 0.02 6.08 13.39
CA ARG A 128 0.74 5.61 14.57
C ARG A 128 2.25 5.87 14.47
N ALA A 129 2.86 5.51 13.35
CA ALA A 129 4.30 5.70 13.14
C ALA A 129 4.70 7.19 13.16
N VAL A 130 3.90 8.05 12.52
CA VAL A 130 4.13 9.50 12.53
C VAL A 130 3.94 10.08 13.93
N SER A 131 2.93 9.63 14.67
CA SER A 131 2.72 10.08 16.05
C SER A 131 3.88 9.70 16.96
N ASP A 132 4.35 8.46 16.87
CA ASP A 132 5.49 7.98 17.66
C ASP A 132 6.77 8.78 17.34
N ARG A 133 7.01 9.10 16.06
CA ARG A 133 8.09 9.99 15.63
C ARG A 133 7.98 11.39 16.25
N LEU A 134 6.82 12.02 16.15
CA LEU A 134 6.59 13.38 16.65
C LEU A 134 6.67 13.47 18.18
N ALA A 135 6.14 12.46 18.87
CA ALA A 135 6.26 12.36 20.32
C ALA A 135 7.72 12.15 20.75
N GLY A 136 8.49 11.36 19.98
CA GLY A 136 9.94 11.20 20.17
C GLY A 136 10.73 12.51 20.01
N ASP A 137 10.25 13.45 19.18
CA ASP A 137 10.79 14.82 19.06
C ASP A 137 10.30 15.77 20.16
N GLY A 138 9.54 15.29 21.14
CA GLY A 138 9.07 16.08 22.28
C GLY A 138 7.70 16.75 22.08
N ALA A 139 6.96 16.43 21.01
CA ALA A 139 5.58 16.91 20.88
C ALA A 139 4.67 16.27 21.94
N PRO A 140 3.73 17.02 22.57
CA PRO A 140 2.73 16.42 23.44
C PRO A 140 1.91 15.35 22.70
N ARG A 141 1.61 14.22 23.36
CA ARG A 141 1.02 13.05 22.69
C ARG A 141 -0.27 13.36 21.93
N LEU A 142 -1.19 14.13 22.53
CA LEU A 142 -2.42 14.55 21.87
C LEU A 142 -2.14 15.34 20.57
N ILE A 143 -1.17 16.25 20.59
CA ILE A 143 -0.79 17.05 19.42
C ILE A 143 -0.12 16.19 18.35
N ALA A 144 0.72 15.22 18.77
CA ALA A 144 1.34 14.26 17.88
C ALA A 144 0.27 13.38 17.18
N ASP A 145 -0.68 12.83 17.93
CA ASP A 145 -1.75 11.97 17.39
C ASP A 145 -2.63 12.73 16.38
N VAL A 146 -3.03 13.97 16.68
CA VAL A 146 -3.83 14.79 15.75
C VAL A 146 -3.06 15.10 14.47
N ARG A 147 -1.82 15.59 14.58
CA ARG A 147 -0.97 15.91 13.42
C ARG A 147 -0.69 14.68 12.57
N ALA A 148 -0.48 13.54 13.22
CA ALA A 148 -0.22 12.29 12.54
C ALA A 148 -1.44 11.74 11.81
N GLY A 149 -2.64 11.83 12.41
CA GLY A 149 -3.89 11.48 11.75
C GLY A 149 -4.14 12.31 10.49
N VAL A 150 -3.91 13.62 10.58
CA VAL A 150 -3.96 14.55 9.44
C VAL A 150 -2.95 14.16 8.35
N ALA A 151 -1.69 13.94 8.72
CA ALA A 151 -0.63 13.63 7.76
C ALA A 151 -0.88 12.30 7.04
N ALA A 152 -1.34 11.27 7.77
CA ALA A 152 -1.68 9.99 7.18
C ALA A 152 -2.89 10.11 6.24
N ALA A 153 -3.94 10.82 6.66
CA ALA A 153 -5.11 11.06 5.81
C ALA A 153 -4.73 11.81 4.53
N ALA A 154 -3.82 12.79 4.60
CA ALA A 154 -3.32 13.53 3.45
C ALA A 154 -2.61 12.61 2.43
N VAL A 155 -1.75 11.70 2.89
CA VAL A 155 -1.09 10.71 2.01
C VAL A 155 -2.12 9.84 1.29
N LEU A 156 -3.05 9.23 2.03
CA LEU A 156 -4.03 8.34 1.42
C LEU A 156 -5.01 9.11 0.51
N ALA A 157 -5.38 10.35 0.85
CA ALA A 157 -6.19 11.20 -0.01
C ALA A 157 -5.48 11.55 -1.32
N ALA A 158 -4.19 11.90 -1.26
CA ALA A 158 -3.38 12.19 -2.44
C ALA A 158 -3.29 10.96 -3.37
N VAL A 159 -3.06 9.77 -2.83
CA VAL A 159 -3.05 8.51 -3.62
C VAL A 159 -4.40 8.25 -4.27
N TRP A 160 -5.51 8.43 -3.54
CA TRP A 160 -6.85 8.26 -4.10
C TRP A 160 -7.12 9.24 -5.24
N ALA A 161 -6.82 10.53 -5.02
CA ALA A 161 -7.02 11.57 -6.04
C ALA A 161 -6.18 11.28 -7.29
N TRP A 162 -4.91 10.91 -7.10
CA TRP A 162 -4.00 10.57 -8.18
C TRP A 162 -4.46 9.35 -8.98
N ALA A 163 -4.87 8.28 -8.30
CA ALA A 163 -5.34 7.07 -8.96
C ALA A 163 -6.67 7.31 -9.70
N SER A 164 -7.60 8.01 -9.06
CA SER A 164 -8.93 8.32 -9.64
C SER A 164 -8.85 9.22 -10.88
N ALA A 165 -7.78 10.01 -11.02
CA ALA A 165 -7.52 10.80 -12.22
C ALA A 165 -7.18 9.95 -13.46
N GLY A 166 -6.92 8.65 -13.31
CA GLY A 166 -6.71 7.72 -14.41
C GLY A 166 -5.55 8.15 -15.33
N THR A 167 -5.81 8.38 -16.61
CA THR A 167 -4.80 8.86 -17.58
C THR A 167 -4.46 10.35 -17.44
N ALA A 168 -5.30 11.13 -16.75
CA ALA A 168 -5.07 12.54 -16.46
C ALA A 168 -4.27 12.77 -15.17
N ARG A 169 -3.77 11.70 -14.53
CA ARG A 169 -2.98 11.77 -13.31
C ARG A 169 -1.71 12.60 -13.51
N GLY A 170 -1.52 13.54 -12.58
CA GLY A 170 -0.34 14.41 -12.53
C GLY A 170 0.72 13.88 -11.57
N ASP A 171 1.47 14.82 -11.00
CA ASP A 171 2.47 14.54 -9.97
C ASP A 171 1.80 14.22 -8.62
N LEU A 172 2.03 13.02 -8.09
CA LEU A 172 1.52 12.60 -6.78
C LEU A 172 2.19 13.38 -5.63
N GLY A 173 3.46 13.80 -5.80
CA GLY A 173 4.16 14.61 -4.81
C GLY A 173 3.47 15.97 -4.60
N GLY A 174 3.13 16.65 -5.69
CA GLY A 174 2.34 17.89 -5.66
C GLY A 174 0.96 17.72 -5.02
N LEU A 175 0.26 16.63 -5.30
CA LEU A 175 -1.03 16.33 -4.65
C LEU A 175 -0.88 16.10 -3.14
N LEU A 176 0.21 15.47 -2.70
CA LEU A 176 0.52 15.32 -1.28
C LEU A 176 0.77 16.69 -0.63
N ASP A 177 1.52 17.57 -1.28
CA ASP A 177 1.77 18.92 -0.75
C ASP A 177 0.48 19.74 -0.64
N GLU A 178 -0.40 19.66 -1.64
CA GLU A 178 -1.72 20.29 -1.61
C GLU A 178 -2.56 19.75 -0.43
N ALA A 179 -2.61 18.42 -0.26
CA ALA A 179 -3.36 17.78 0.83
C ALA A 179 -2.82 18.15 2.21
N LEU A 180 -1.49 18.22 2.37
CA LEU A 180 -0.86 18.65 3.63
C LEU A 180 -1.10 20.14 3.92
N ALA A 181 -1.12 20.99 2.89
CA ALA A 181 -1.41 22.41 3.04
C ALA A 181 -2.87 22.67 3.44
N ALA A 182 -3.82 21.92 2.86
CA ALA A 182 -5.24 22.02 3.20
C ALA A 182 -5.52 21.81 4.69
N ALA A 183 -4.75 20.93 5.35
CA ALA A 183 -4.92 20.66 6.76
C ALA A 183 -4.40 21.76 7.71
N SER A 184 -3.76 22.79 7.16
CA SER A 184 -3.34 23.99 7.91
C SER A 184 -4.40 25.10 7.89
N VAL A 185 -5.51 24.90 7.16
CA VAL A 185 -6.62 25.85 7.09
C VAL A 185 -7.54 25.66 8.30
N PRO A 186 -7.91 26.73 9.04
CA PRO A 186 -8.84 26.62 10.16
C PRO A 186 -10.23 26.16 9.71
N LEU A 187 -10.82 25.22 10.48
CA LEU A 187 -12.18 24.68 10.29
C LEU A 187 -13.25 25.62 10.83
#